data_AF-Q9TM25-F1
#
_entry.id   AF-Q9TM25-F1
#
_cell.length_a   1.000
_cell.length_b   1.000
_cell.length_c   1.000
_cell.angle_alpha   90.00
_cell.angle_beta   90.00
_cell.angle_gamma   90.00
#
_symmetry.space_group_name_H-M   'P 1'
#
loop_
_entity.id
_entity.type
_entity.pdbx_description
1 polymer ?
#
loop_
_entity_poly.entity_id
_entity_poly.type
_entity_poly.pdbx_seq_one_letter_code
_entity_poly.pdbx_strand_id
1 'polypeptide(L)'
;MRKTPKNLESLHKFAEAYAKLSRTYFCIDQSITALVIEGLARHKDDYGAPLCPCRHYENKKTEVLAAYWNCPCVPMRERKECHCMLFLQPSNEFSGESQLISKDDLQKHLS
;
A
#
# COMPACT_ATOMS: atom_id res chain seq x y z
N MET A 1 -15.87 -10.16 -12.45
CA MET A 1 -14.69 -9.36 -12.85
C MET A 1 -14.54 -8.20 -11.87
N ARG A 2 -13.42 -8.11 -11.14
CA ARG A 2 -13.16 -6.95 -10.27
C ARG A 2 -12.86 -5.75 -11.16
N LYS A 3 -13.45 -4.58 -10.89
CA LYS A 3 -13.10 -3.34 -11.60
C LYS A 3 -11.75 -2.84 -11.11
N THR A 4 -10.84 -2.54 -12.03
CA THR A 4 -9.57 -1.87 -11.74
C THR A 4 -9.84 -0.49 -11.11
N PRO A 5 -9.24 -0.16 -9.96
CA PRO A 5 -9.39 1.15 -9.34
C PRO A 5 -8.85 2.27 -10.24
N LYS A 6 -9.53 3.42 -10.26
CA LYS A 6 -9.12 4.59 -11.07
C LYS A 6 -7.77 5.13 -10.61
N ASN A 7 -7.51 5.09 -9.30
CA ASN A 7 -6.26 5.56 -8.72
C ASN A 7 -5.14 4.49 -8.66
N LEU A 8 -5.30 3.32 -9.28
CA LEU A 8 -4.31 2.23 -9.18
C LEU A 8 -2.89 2.67 -9.61
N GLU A 9 -2.78 3.30 -10.78
CA GLU A 9 -1.49 3.80 -11.30
C GLU A 9 -0.87 4.87 -10.38
N SER A 10 -1.70 5.73 -9.78
CA SER A 10 -1.23 6.76 -8.86
C SER A 10 -0.68 6.15 -7.58
N LEU A 11 -1.39 5.15 -7.02
CA LEU A 11 -0.94 4.46 -5.80
C LEU A 11 0.25 3.56 -6.04
N HIS A 12 0.36 2.98 -7.23
CA HIS A 12 1.53 2.23 -7.67
C HIS A 12 2.78 3.12 -7.65
N LYS A 13 2.74 4.26 -8.36
CA LYS A 13 3.86 5.23 -8.37
C LYS A 13 4.18 5.77 -6.98
N PHE A 14 3.14 6.04 -6.18
CA PHE A 14 3.31 6.44 -4.78
C PHE A 14 4.08 5.39 -3.99
N ALA A 15 3.72 4.10 -4.10
CA ALA A 15 4.38 3.03 -3.38
C ALA A 15 5.86 2.92 -3.75
N GLU A 16 6.20 2.94 -5.04
CA GLU A 16 7.59 2.87 -5.50
C GLU A 16 8.41 4.08 -5.02
N ALA A 17 7.85 5.28 -5.14
CA ALA A 17 8.51 6.51 -4.70
C ALA A 17 8.73 6.52 -3.18
N TYR A 18 7.72 6.12 -2.41
CA TYR A 18 7.80 6.10 -0.96
C TYR A 18 8.74 5.01 -0.44
N ALA A 19 8.76 3.83 -1.06
CA ALA A 19 9.71 2.77 -0.72
C ALA A 19 11.17 3.25 -0.86
N LYS A 20 11.50 3.91 -1.99
CA LYS A 20 12.79 4.54 -2.22
C LYS A 20 13.13 5.59 -1.16
N LEU A 21 12.21 6.54 -0.93
CA LEU A 21 12.40 7.63 0.01
C LEU A 21 12.64 7.14 1.45
N SER A 22 11.85 6.15 1.88
CA SER A 22 11.90 5.62 3.25
C SER A 22 12.97 4.55 3.47
N ARG A 23 13.66 4.13 2.40
CA ARG A 23 14.63 3.02 2.39
C ARG A 23 14.01 1.71 2.91
N THR A 24 12.81 1.44 2.43
CA THR A 24 12.09 0.18 2.66
C THR A 24 11.89 -0.55 1.36
N TYR A 25 11.55 -1.83 1.45
CA TYR A 25 11.37 -2.71 0.31
C TYR A 25 9.99 -3.35 0.35
N PHE A 26 9.54 -3.80 -0.83
CA PHE A 26 8.30 -4.54 -0.96
C PHE A 26 8.44 -5.96 -0.39
N CYS A 27 7.32 -6.59 -0.09
CA CYS A 27 7.28 -7.97 0.37
C CYS A 27 7.90 -8.91 -0.68
N ILE A 28 8.58 -9.99 -0.25
CA ILE A 28 9.07 -11.04 -1.16
C ILE A 28 7.93 -11.59 -2.04
N ASP A 29 6.73 -11.66 -1.47
CA ASP A 29 5.52 -12.04 -2.17
C ASP A 29 4.90 -10.81 -2.84
N GLN A 30 5.10 -10.69 -4.15
CA GLN A 30 4.57 -9.59 -4.96
C GLN A 30 3.04 -9.56 -4.99
N SER A 31 2.35 -10.68 -4.72
CA SER A 31 0.90 -10.69 -4.64
C SER A 31 0.38 -9.84 -3.47
N ILE A 32 1.08 -9.85 -2.33
CA ILE A 32 0.78 -9.00 -1.17
C ILE A 32 0.94 -7.52 -1.55
N THR A 33 2.06 -7.18 -2.18
CA THR A 33 2.33 -5.83 -2.69
C THR A 33 1.21 -5.35 -3.62
N ALA A 34 0.79 -6.19 -4.57
CA ALA A 34 -0.28 -5.87 -5.51
C ALA A 34 -1.64 -5.65 -4.83
N LEU A 35 -2.04 -6.57 -3.94
CA LEU A 35 -3.30 -6.48 -3.21
C LEU A 35 -3.37 -5.25 -2.31
N VAL A 36 -2.27 -4.89 -1.66
CA VAL A 36 -2.23 -3.69 -0.80
C VAL A 36 -2.33 -2.41 -1.63
N ILE A 37 -1.59 -2.31 -2.74
CA ILE A 37 -1.68 -1.15 -3.66
C ILE A 37 -3.10 -1.03 -4.21
N GLU A 38 -3.73 -2.14 -4.60
CA GLU A 38 -5.13 -2.13 -5.05
C GLU A 38 -6.07 -1.66 -3.94
N GLY A 39 -5.94 -2.18 -2.72
CA GLY A 39 -6.77 -1.79 -1.59
C GLY A 39 -6.63 -0.30 -1.24
N LEU A 40 -5.41 0.24 -1.28
CA LEU A 40 -5.15 1.67 -1.11
C LEU A 40 -5.83 2.49 -2.21
N ALA A 41 -5.75 2.04 -3.45
CA ALA A 41 -6.38 2.71 -4.59
C ALA A 41 -7.90 2.69 -4.49
N ARG A 42 -8.51 1.57 -4.07
CA ARG A 42 -9.96 1.45 -3.82
C ARG A 42 -10.42 2.40 -2.74
N HIS A 43 -9.71 2.46 -1.62
CA HIS A 43 -10.05 3.41 -0.56
C HIS A 43 -9.88 4.86 -1.00
N LYS A 44 -8.89 5.16 -1.85
CA LYS A 44 -8.77 6.49 -2.45
C LYS A 44 -9.95 6.81 -3.38
N ASP A 45 -10.41 5.86 -4.18
CA ASP A 45 -11.58 6.02 -5.05
C ASP A 45 -12.86 6.26 -4.22
N ASP A 46 -13.08 5.47 -3.16
CA ASP A 46 -14.34 5.43 -2.41
C ASP A 46 -14.43 6.51 -1.31
N TYR A 47 -13.29 6.87 -0.70
CA TYR A 47 -13.23 7.75 0.47
C TYR A 47 -12.33 8.97 0.27
N GLY A 48 -11.66 9.11 -0.87
CA GLY A 48 -10.80 10.25 -1.23
C GLY A 48 -9.34 10.15 -0.77
N ALA A 49 -9.02 9.25 0.17
CA ALA A 49 -7.69 9.05 0.72
C ALA A 49 -7.31 7.56 0.81
N PRO A 50 -6.01 7.21 0.73
CA PRO A 50 -5.55 5.83 0.72
C PRO A 50 -5.48 5.22 2.15
N LEU A 51 -6.63 5.02 2.78
CA LEU A 51 -6.73 4.36 4.09
C LEU A 51 -6.13 2.94 4.06
N CYS A 52 -5.26 2.53 5.01
CA CYS A 52 -4.60 1.20 4.95
C CYS A 52 -5.66 0.08 4.89
N PRO A 53 -5.64 -0.78 3.85
CA PRO A 53 -6.68 -1.78 3.62
C PRO A 53 -6.61 -2.98 4.57
N CYS A 54 -5.50 -3.18 5.28
CA CYS A 54 -5.27 -4.34 6.14
C CYS A 54 -5.89 -4.21 7.55
N ARG A 55 -6.71 -3.19 7.81
CA ARG A 55 -7.38 -2.98 9.10
C ARG A 55 -8.89 -2.96 8.95
N HIS A 56 -9.57 -3.39 10.00
CA HIS A 56 -11.00 -3.19 10.14
C HIS A 56 -11.28 -1.80 10.74
N TYR A 57 -12.33 -1.15 10.24
CA TYR A 57 -12.73 0.19 10.68
C TYR A 57 -14.25 0.22 10.85
N GLU A 58 -14.72 0.77 11.97
CA GLU A 58 -16.16 0.97 12.20
C GLU A 58 -16.74 1.96 11.19
N ASN A 59 -16.03 3.07 10.94
CA ASN A 59 -16.40 4.05 9.92
C ASN A 59 -15.17 4.56 9.15
N LYS A 60 -14.99 4.04 7.93
CA LYS A 60 -13.87 4.40 7.05
C LYS A 60 -13.82 5.89 6.69
N LYS A 61 -14.97 6.58 6.58
CA LYS A 61 -14.98 8.02 6.27
C LYS A 61 -14.43 8.83 7.45
N THR A 62 -14.79 8.48 8.67
CA THR A 62 -14.25 9.10 9.89
C THR A 62 -12.74 8.88 9.99
N GLU A 63 -12.27 7.66 9.75
CA GLU A 63 -10.84 7.33 9.82
C GLU A 63 -10.02 8.04 8.74
N VAL A 64 -10.58 8.21 7.54
CA VAL A 64 -9.95 9.01 6.49
C VAL A 64 -9.79 10.47 6.92
N LEU A 65 -10.79 11.05 7.58
CA LEU A 65 -10.72 12.43 8.09
C LEU A 65 -9.72 12.55 9.23
N ALA A 66 -9.63 11.56 10.13
CA ALA A 66 -8.63 11.52 11.19
C ALA A 66 -7.20 11.32 10.65
N ALA A 67 -7.08 10.77 9.45
CA ALA A 67 -5.84 10.56 8.69
C ALA A 67 -4.75 9.71 9.36
N TYR A 68 -5.00 9.18 10.56
CA TYR A 68 -4.04 8.39 11.31
C TYR A 68 -3.62 7.12 10.55
N TRP A 69 -4.58 6.46 9.90
CA TRP A 69 -4.39 5.24 9.13
C TRP A 69 -4.28 5.46 7.61
N ASN A 70 -4.31 6.69 7.12
CA ASN A 70 -4.07 7.00 5.71
C ASN A 70 -2.61 6.70 5.37
N CYS A 71 -2.37 5.99 4.28
CA CYS A 71 -1.02 5.62 3.86
C CYS A 71 -0.23 6.85 3.35
N PRO A 72 1.03 7.06 3.79
CA PRO A 72 1.73 6.30 4.81
C PRO A 72 1.21 6.66 6.22
N CYS A 73 0.75 5.64 6.96
CA CYS A 73 0.10 5.83 8.26
C CYS A 73 1.08 6.38 9.30
N VAL A 74 0.56 6.90 10.42
CA VAL A 74 1.38 7.46 11.50
C VAL A 74 2.48 6.47 11.96
N PRO A 75 2.17 5.18 12.26
CA PRO A 75 3.20 4.20 12.60
C PRO A 75 4.29 4.01 11.53
N MET A 76 3.90 4.03 10.25
CA MET A 76 4.87 3.91 9.15
C MET A 76 5.79 5.13 9.08
N ARG A 77 5.24 6.35 9.25
CA ARG A 77 6.02 7.58 9.19
C ARG A 77 6.98 7.74 10.37
N GLU A 78 6.53 7.39 11.57
CA GLU A 78 7.31 7.62 12.80
C GLU A 78 8.28 6.49 13.10
N ARG A 79 7.89 5.24 12.86
CA ARG A 79 8.64 4.04 13.29
C ARG A 79 9.00 3.09 12.14
N LYS A 80 8.56 3.39 10.91
CA LYS A 80 8.70 2.50 9.74
C LYS A 80 8.04 1.14 9.93
N GLU A 81 6.94 1.11 10.68
CA GLU A 81 6.16 -0.10 10.92
C GLU A 81 4.99 -0.16 9.92
N CYS A 82 5.06 -1.07 8.96
CA CYS A 82 4.00 -1.29 7.98
C CYS A 82 3.31 -2.64 8.23
N HIS A 83 2.17 -2.63 8.94
CA HIS A 83 1.33 -3.83 9.08
C HIS A 83 0.84 -4.37 7.74
N CYS A 84 0.61 -3.46 6.79
CA CYS A 84 0.21 -3.76 5.42
C CYS A 84 1.32 -4.54 4.65
N MET A 85 2.54 -4.71 5.19
CA MET A 85 3.71 -5.38 4.55
C MET A 85 4.15 -4.79 3.20
N LEU A 86 3.71 -3.57 2.89
CA LEU A 86 4.11 -2.87 1.67
C LEU A 86 5.47 -2.17 1.83
N PHE A 87 5.82 -1.74 3.03
CA PHE A 87 7.07 -1.02 3.29
C PHE A 87 7.82 -1.71 4.43
N LEU A 88 8.69 -2.65 4.08
CA LEU A 88 9.43 -3.45 5.04
C LEU A 88 10.87 -2.94 5.17
N GLN A 89 11.39 -2.95 6.40
CA GLN A 89 12.81 -2.70 6.62
C GLN A 89 13.62 -3.87 6.06
N PRO A 90 14.87 -3.65 5.59
CA PRO A 90 15.71 -4.72 5.03
C PRO A 90 15.93 -5.92 5.97
N SER A 91 15.89 -5.67 7.27
CA SER A 91 16.05 -6.70 8.32
C SER A 91 14.79 -7.53 8.56
N ASN A 92 13.65 -7.18 7.96
CA ASN A 92 12.42 -7.94 8.08
C ASN A 92 12.52 -9.22 7.22
N GLU A 93 12.14 -10.37 7.76
CA GLU A 93 12.25 -11.68 7.10
C GLU A 93 11.43 -11.79 5.80
N PHE A 94 10.38 -10.98 5.66
CA PHE A 94 9.54 -10.91 4.46
C PHE A 94 9.94 -9.76 3.52
N SER A 95 11.00 -9.02 3.83
CA SER A 95 11.52 -7.97 2.96
C SER A 95 12.15 -8.59 1.71
N GLY A 96 11.65 -8.23 0.54
CA GLY A 96 12.37 -8.46 -0.70
C GLY A 96 13.52 -7.47 -0.87
N GLU A 97 14.11 -7.50 -2.06
CA GLU A 97 15.18 -6.59 -2.47
C GLU A 97 14.69 -5.49 -3.43
N SER A 98 13.42 -5.57 -3.86
CA SER A 98 12.84 -4.63 -4.82
C SER A 98 12.07 -3.51 -4.14
N GLN A 99 12.15 -2.33 -4.75
CA GLN A 99 11.32 -1.15 -4.44
C GLN A 99 10.43 -0.78 -5.65
N LEU A 100 10.31 -1.72 -6.59
CA LEU A 100 9.62 -1.60 -7.86
C LEU A 100 8.75 -2.84 -8.09
N ILE A 101 7.61 -2.66 -8.75
CA ILE A 101 6.78 -3.76 -9.25
C ILE A 101 6.34 -3.40 -10.67
N SER A 102 6.54 -4.30 -11.63
CA SER A 102 6.15 -3.98 -13.00
C SER A 102 4.62 -3.87 -13.10
N LYS A 103 4.11 -3.10 -14.07
CA LYS A 103 2.66 -3.02 -14.31
C LYS A 103 2.06 -4.37 -14.67
N ASP A 104 2.81 -5.18 -15.40
CA ASP A 104 2.38 -6.51 -15.82
C ASP A 104 2.30 -7.47 -14.62
N ASP A 105 3.28 -7.43 -13.70
CA ASP A 105 3.24 -8.21 -12.46
C ASP A 105 2.12 -7.74 -11.53
N LEU A 106 1.94 -6.42 -11.41
CA LEU A 106 0.83 -5.84 -10.66
C LEU A 106 -0.52 -6.33 -11.21
N GLN A 107 -0.72 -6.29 -12.54
CA GLN A 107 -1.95 -6.74 -13.19
C GLN A 107 -2.15 -8.26 -13.05
N LYS A 108 -1.08 -9.05 -13.18
CA LYS A 108 -1.09 -10.51 -13.05
C LYS A 108 -1.63 -10.98 -11.70
N HIS A 109 -1.30 -10.27 -10.62
CA HIS A 109 -1.76 -10.62 -9.27
C HIS A 109 -3.16 -10.10 -8.93
N LEU A 110 -3.74 -9.21 -9.76
CA LEU A 110 -5.07 -8.63 -9.56
C LEU A 110 -6.17 -9.23 -10.46
N SER A 111 -5.77 -10.05 -11.45
CA SER A 111 -6.67 -10.65 -12.45
C SER A 111 -7.31 -11.96 -11.97
#